data_AF-A0A3G5FKJ6-F1
#
_entry.id   AF-A0A3G5FKJ6-F1
#
_cell.length_a   1.000
_cell.length_b   1.000
_cell.length_c   1.000
_cell.angle_alpha   90.00
_cell.angle_beta   90.00
_cell.angle_gamma   90.00
#
_symmetry.space_group_name_H-M   'P 1'
#
loop_
_entity.id
_entity.type
_entity.pdbx_description
1 polymer ?
#
loop_
_entity_poly.entity_id
_entity_poly.type
_entity_poly.pdbx_seq_one_letter_code
_entity_poly.pdbx_strand_id
1 'polypeptide(L)' 'MKFGIRKPSIKKSVASKTGGKSKRKAKKSIMPTYGKKGAGAIKSPARSTKNRIYNKGTKKFFK' A
#
# COMPACT_ATOMS: atom_id res chain seq x y z
N MET A 1 6.17 -14.35 6.76
CA MET A 1 6.37 -13.09 6.00
C MET A 1 7.85 -13.01 5.67
N LYS A 2 8.26 -12.63 4.45
CA LYS A 2 9.67 -12.33 4.15
C LYS A 2 9.92 -10.85 4.42
N PHE A 3 10.88 -10.54 5.29
CA PHE A 3 11.31 -9.18 5.66
C PHE A 3 12.60 -8.81 4.92
N GLY A 4 12.89 -7.52 4.78
CA GLY A 4 14.07 -7.03 4.06
C GLY A 4 13.78 -6.36 2.71
N ILE A 5 14.77 -6.34 1.82
CA ILE A 5 14.69 -5.66 0.52
C ILE A 5 13.83 -6.49 -0.43
N ARG A 6 12.77 -5.88 -0.97
CA ARG A 6 11.97 -6.50 -2.03
C ARG A 6 12.77 -6.63 -3.31
N LYS A 7 12.64 -7.78 -4.00
CA LYS A 7 13.19 -7.97 -5.35
C LYS A 7 12.78 -6.79 -6.25
N PRO A 8 13.74 -6.03 -6.79
CA PRO A 8 13.45 -4.91 -7.67
C PRO A 8 12.75 -5.40 -8.95
N SER A 9 11.72 -4.66 -9.39
CA SER A 9 11.08 -4.90 -10.69
C SER A 9 10.62 -3.57 -11.30
N ILE A 10 11.24 -3.17 -12.41
CA ILE A 10 11.05 -1.86 -13.04
C ILE A 10 9.60 -1.70 -13.51
N LYS A 11 9.07 -2.69 -14.26
CA LYS A 11 7.69 -2.70 -14.78
C LYS A 11 6.64 -2.46 -13.69
N LYS A 12 6.75 -3.14 -12.53
CA LYS A 12 5.79 -2.97 -11.42
C LYS A 12 5.97 -1.62 -10.72
N SER A 13 7.19 -1.12 -10.62
CA SER A 13 7.46 0.21 -10.05
C SER A 13 6.75 1.29 -10.86
N VAL A 14 6.95 1.30 -12.19
CA VAL A 14 6.32 2.26 -13.11
C VAL A 14 4.80 2.13 -13.08
N ALA A 15 4.25 0.91 -13.21
CA ALA A 15 2.80 0.69 -13.19
C ALA A 15 2.13 1.16 -11.88
N SER A 16 2.83 1.04 -10.75
CA SER A 16 2.33 1.52 -9.46
C SER A 16 2.32 3.05 -9.35
N LYS A 17 3.24 3.72 -10.04
CA LYS A 17 3.36 5.19 -10.10
C LYS A 17 2.38 5.82 -11.11
N THR A 18 2.02 5.11 -12.18
CA THR A 18 1.11 5.59 -13.23
C THR A 18 -0.34 5.13 -13.01
N GLY A 19 -0.76 4.00 -13.59
CA GLY A 19 -2.14 3.52 -13.57
C GLY A 19 -2.66 3.22 -12.17
N GLY A 20 -1.81 2.66 -11.30
CA GLY A 20 -2.16 2.42 -9.90
C GLY A 20 -2.45 3.71 -9.12
N LYS A 21 -1.73 4.80 -9.42
CA LYS A 21 -1.93 6.11 -8.80
C LYS A 21 -3.26 6.74 -9.26
N SER A 22 -3.56 6.67 -10.55
CA SER A 22 -4.82 7.19 -11.11
C SER A 22 -6.03 6.50 -10.48
N LYS A 23 -6.06 5.16 -10.46
CA LYS A 23 -7.16 4.39 -9.84
C LYS A 23 -7.36 4.72 -8.36
N ARG A 24 -6.28 4.97 -7.60
CA ARG A 24 -6.38 5.39 -6.19
C ARG A 24 -6.94 6.80 -6.02
N LYS A 25 -6.61 7.73 -6.92
CA LYS A 25 -7.19 9.08 -6.90
C LYS A 25 -8.70 9.03 -7.08
N ALA A 26 -9.18 8.29 -8.09
CA ALA A 26 -10.61 8.11 -8.33
C ALA A 26 -11.33 7.45 -7.12
N LYS A 27 -10.73 6.43 -6.50
CA LYS A 27 -11.31 5.84 -5.27
C LYS A 27 -11.36 6.81 -4.10
N LYS A 28 -10.37 7.70 -3.98
CA LYS A 28 -10.33 8.70 -2.92
C LYS A 28 -11.35 9.82 -3.13
N SER A 29 -11.71 10.15 -4.37
CA SER A 29 -12.74 11.15 -4.65
C SER A 29 -14.15 10.63 -4.41
N ILE A 30 -14.40 9.34 -4.66
CA ILE A 30 -15.74 8.75 -4.51
C ILE A 30 -16.01 8.27 -3.08
N MET A 31 -15.00 7.71 -2.39
CA MET A 31 -15.22 7.08 -1.08
C MET A 31 -14.74 7.98 0.07
N PRO A 32 -15.62 8.42 0.98
CA PRO A 32 -15.27 9.33 2.07
C PRO A 32 -14.32 8.72 3.11
N THR A 33 -14.26 7.39 3.20
CA THR A 33 -13.43 6.64 4.16
C THR A 33 -12.11 6.12 3.56
N TYR A 34 -11.88 6.25 2.25
CA TYR A 34 -10.71 5.68 1.58
C TYR A 34 -9.44 6.47 1.86
N GLY A 35 -8.41 5.79 2.39
CA GLY A 35 -7.11 6.41 2.70
C GLY A 35 -7.09 7.27 3.96
N LYS A 36 -8.18 7.33 4.74
CA LYS A 36 -8.20 7.96 6.06
C LYS A 36 -7.49 7.09 7.11
N LYS A 37 -6.85 7.74 8.08
CA LYS A 37 -6.25 7.05 9.24
C LYS A 37 -7.34 6.30 10.01
N GLY A 38 -7.06 5.10 10.49
CA GLY A 38 -8.02 4.28 11.26
C GLY A 38 -9.00 3.43 10.44
N ALA A 39 -9.31 3.82 9.19
CA ALA A 39 -10.30 3.09 8.36
C ALA A 39 -9.97 1.59 8.15
N GLY A 40 -8.68 1.25 8.05
CA GLY A 40 -8.24 -0.14 7.93
C GLY A 40 -8.39 -0.97 9.22
N ALA A 41 -8.35 -0.33 10.39
CA ALA A 41 -8.56 -1.00 11.67
C ALA A 41 -10.05 -1.32 11.88
N ILE A 42 -10.94 -0.41 11.49
CA ILE A 42 -12.40 -0.60 11.54
C ILE A 42 -12.84 -1.70 10.56
N LYS A 43 -12.33 -1.67 9.33
CA LYS A 43 -12.76 -2.62 8.29
C LYS A 43 -12.13 -4.01 8.41
N SER A 44 -10.86 -4.10 8.82
CA SER A 44 -10.14 -5.38 8.91
C SER A 44 -8.93 -5.30 9.85
N PRO A 45 -9.13 -5.48 11.17
CA PRO A 45 -8.09 -5.23 12.18
C PRO A 45 -6.86 -6.13 12.01
N ALA A 46 -7.05 -7.45 11.84
CA ALA A 46 -5.94 -8.40 11.66
C ALA A 46 -5.05 -8.08 10.45
N ARG A 47 -5.66 -7.73 9.31
CA ARG A 47 -4.94 -7.35 8.09
C ARG A 47 -4.22 -6.02 8.26
N SER A 48 -4.81 -5.07 8.96
CA SER A 48 -4.22 -3.77 9.26
C SER A 48 -2.93 -3.92 10.07
N THR A 49 -2.98 -4.72 11.15
CA THR A 49 -1.82 -5.00 12.01
C THR A 49 -0.71 -5.71 11.24
N LYS A 50 -1.05 -6.77 10.49
CA LYS A 50 -0.08 -7.50 9.66
C LYS A 50 0.60 -6.59 8.63
N ASN A 51 -0.16 -5.74 7.94
CA ASN A 51 0.39 -4.79 6.96
C ASN A 51 1.27 -3.72 7.62
N ARG A 52 0.91 -3.27 8.83
CA ARG A 52 1.73 -2.32 9.61
C ARG A 52 3.09 -2.91 9.94
N ILE A 53 3.13 -4.13 10.48
CA ILE A 53 4.38 -4.85 10.78
C ILE A 53 5.18 -5.09 9.50
N TYR A 54 4.52 -5.53 8.42
CA TYR A 54 5.14 -5.76 7.13
C TYR A 54 5.81 -4.50 6.56
N ASN A 55 5.12 -3.36 6.56
CA ASN A 55 5.64 -2.12 6.01
C ASN A 55 6.79 -1.54 6.85
N LYS A 56 6.84 -1.82 8.16
CA LYS A 56 7.97 -1.44 9.02
C LYS A 56 9.22 -2.28 8.72
N GLY A 57 9.06 -3.59 8.51
CA GLY A 57 10.18 -4.51 8.28
C GLY A 57 10.58 -4.71 6.81
N THR A 58 9.93 -4.04 5.86
CA THR A 58 10.18 -4.23 4.42
C THR A 58 10.62 -2.92 3.78
N LYS A 59 11.78 -2.93 3.13
CA LYS A 59 12.27 -1.78 2.34
C LYS A 59 12.11 -2.06 0.85
N LYS A 60 11.76 -1.03 0.08
CA LYS A 60 11.80 -1.09 -1.39
C LYS A 60 13.22 -0.77 -1.83
N PHE A 61 13.70 -1.46 -2.86
CA PHE A 61 14.99 -1.13 -3.47
C PHE A 61 14.93 0.21 -4.23
N PHE A 62 13.88 0.43 -5.02
CA PHE A 62 13.63 1.71 -5.69
C PHE A 62 12.65 2.56 -4.88
N LYS A 63 13.02 3.81 -4.60
CA LYS A 63 12.23 4.79 -3.83
C LYS A 63 11.05 5.34 -4.65
#